data_AF-A0A966B3R6-F1
#
_entry.id   AF-A0A966B3R6-F1
#
_cell.length_a   1.000
_cell.length_b   1.000
_cell.length_c   1.000
_cell.angle_alpha   90.00
_cell.angle_beta   90.00
_cell.angle_gamma   90.00
#
_symmetry.space_group_name_H-M   'P 1'
#
loop_
_entity.id
_entity.type
_entity.pdbx_description
1 polymer ?
#
loop_
_entity_poly.entity_id
_entity_poly.type
_entity_poly.pdbx_seq_one_letter_code
_entity_poly.pdbx_strand_id
1 'polypeptide(L)'
;QLDRWVSAQDLYEATSTMSPDQALIQIAESVESAAPGTMDSGMVSLLTRLLANNISQIDYVSELHGGPYPDAGHAERFIGVGIGFKEVHLRNLTYFAHLDTVEEGAPDLDVGVKIFKGLNVLHDLPIPVVIRFDYSSSVPGARERAILDCQRVDSAIANRYSDLVGDGLIHTCLTIRDRSQTSPAEVVGSTLDPDVQEAH
;
A
#
# COMPACT_ATOMS: atom_id res chain seq x y z
N GLN A 1 -27.24 -9.88 0.35
CA GLN A 1 -27.41 -9.39 1.72
C GLN A 1 -26.08 -8.77 2.15
N LEU A 2 -26.06 -7.46 2.39
CA LEU A 2 -24.88 -6.69 2.86
C LEU A 2 -25.07 -6.23 4.33
N ASP A 3 -26.08 -6.79 5.00
CA ASP A 3 -26.59 -6.45 6.32
C ASP A 3 -25.98 -7.30 7.45
N ARG A 4 -25.05 -8.20 7.13
CA ARG A 4 -24.35 -9.05 8.11
C ARG A 4 -22.86 -8.77 8.09
N TRP A 5 -22.34 -8.30 9.21
CA TRP A 5 -20.95 -7.96 9.43
C TRP A 5 -20.65 -7.98 10.93
N VAL A 6 -19.36 -8.01 11.27
CA VAL A 6 -18.89 -7.92 12.65
C VAL A 6 -18.02 -6.67 12.75
N SER A 7 -18.31 -5.84 13.75
CA SER A 7 -17.56 -4.61 14.05
C SER A 7 -16.36 -4.93 14.93
N ALA A 8 -15.15 -4.59 14.50
CA ALA A 8 -13.99 -4.63 15.40
C ALA A 8 -14.08 -3.57 16.50
N GLN A 9 -14.72 -2.42 16.22
CA GLN A 9 -14.92 -1.35 17.20
C GLN A 9 -15.87 -1.79 18.31
N ASP A 10 -17.01 -2.41 17.97
CA ASP A 10 -17.98 -2.85 18.99
C ASP A 10 -17.39 -3.98 19.83
N LEU A 11 -16.61 -4.87 19.21
CA LEU A 11 -15.87 -5.93 19.90
C LEU A 11 -14.78 -5.38 20.81
N TYR A 12 -14.06 -4.34 20.39
CA TYR A 12 -13.08 -3.66 21.21
C TYR A 12 -13.71 -3.14 22.50
N GLU A 13 -14.83 -2.41 22.39
CA GLU A 13 -15.56 -1.88 23.54
C GLU A 13 -16.10 -3.00 24.44
N ALA A 14 -16.72 -4.03 23.86
CA ALA A 14 -17.31 -5.15 24.59
C ALA A 14 -16.28 -6.00 25.33
N THR A 15 -15.06 -6.13 24.78
CA THR A 15 -14.00 -6.99 25.33
C THR A 15 -12.96 -6.25 26.18
N SER A 16 -13.03 -4.92 26.23
CA SER A 16 -12.03 -4.04 26.89
C SER A 16 -11.73 -4.37 28.36
N THR A 17 -12.68 -4.95 29.10
CA THR A 17 -12.52 -5.33 30.52
C THR A 17 -12.33 -6.84 30.74
N MET A 18 -12.25 -7.63 29.67
CA MET A 18 -12.14 -9.09 29.73
C MET A 18 -10.67 -9.53 29.85
N SER A 19 -10.45 -10.77 30.32
CA SER A 19 -9.15 -11.40 30.12
C SER A 19 -8.93 -11.73 28.64
N PRO A 20 -7.68 -11.90 28.18
CA PRO A 20 -7.39 -12.26 26.79
C PRO A 20 -8.13 -13.51 26.30
N ASP A 21 -8.21 -14.55 27.15
CA ASP A 21 -8.91 -15.79 26.80
C ASP A 21 -10.42 -15.57 26.64
N GLN A 22 -11.03 -14.78 27.54
CA GLN A 22 -12.44 -14.43 27.48
C GLN A 22 -12.75 -13.58 26.24
N ALA A 23 -11.90 -12.61 25.93
CA ALA A 23 -12.03 -11.77 24.75
C ALA A 23 -11.99 -12.60 23.46
N LEU A 24 -11.05 -13.54 23.34
CA LEU A 24 -10.95 -14.41 22.16
C LEU A 24 -12.18 -15.31 21.99
N ILE A 25 -12.73 -15.84 23.08
CA ILE A 25 -13.99 -16.61 23.06
C ILE A 25 -15.14 -15.72 22.58
N GLN A 26 -15.29 -14.52 23.16
CA GLN A 26 -16.34 -13.57 22.79
C GLN A 26 -16.26 -13.17 21.31
N ILE A 27 -15.07 -12.96 20.77
CA ILE A 27 -14.87 -12.63 19.35
C ILE A 27 -15.30 -13.81 18.47
N ALA A 28 -14.87 -15.04 18.81
CA ALA A 28 -15.24 -16.24 18.04
C ALA A 28 -16.76 -16.47 18.02
N GLU A 29 -17.42 -16.36 19.18
CA GLU A 29 -18.88 -16.48 19.29
C GLU A 29 -19.61 -15.41 18.47
N SER A 30 -19.07 -14.18 18.43
CA SER A 30 -19.64 -13.09 17.63
C SER A 30 -19.50 -13.34 16.13
N VAL A 31 -18.37 -13.91 15.69
CA VAL A 31 -18.15 -14.34 14.30
C VAL A 31 -19.13 -15.43 13.89
N GLU A 32 -19.29 -16.47 14.72
CA GLU A 32 -20.21 -17.57 14.44
C GLU A 32 -21.67 -17.10 14.41
N SER A 33 -22.05 -16.23 15.34
CA SER A 33 -23.41 -15.69 15.43
C SER A 33 -23.78 -14.81 14.23
N ALA A 34 -22.81 -14.09 13.66
CA ALA A 34 -23.02 -13.26 12.47
C ALA A 34 -23.12 -14.07 11.17
N ALA A 35 -22.68 -15.33 11.17
CA ALA A 35 -22.63 -16.16 9.98
C ALA A 35 -24.04 -16.46 9.42
N PRO A 36 -24.20 -16.58 8.08
CA PRO A 36 -25.47 -16.97 7.46
C PRO A 36 -25.88 -18.42 7.73
N GLY A 37 -24.98 -19.23 8.27
CA GLY A 37 -25.19 -20.63 8.64
C GLY A 37 -23.94 -21.16 9.34
N THR A 38 -23.86 -22.48 9.50
CA THR A 38 -22.69 -23.12 10.12
C THR A 38 -21.40 -22.71 9.40
N MET A 39 -20.48 -22.11 10.15
CA MET A 39 -19.18 -21.70 9.65
C MET A 39 -18.15 -22.81 9.93
N ASP A 40 -17.23 -23.01 9.00
CA ASP A 40 -16.10 -23.91 9.20
C ASP A 40 -15.20 -23.40 10.34
N SER A 41 -14.70 -24.30 11.18
CA SER A 41 -13.90 -23.94 12.36
C SER A 41 -12.59 -23.23 11.98
N GLY A 42 -12.01 -23.55 10.83
CA GLY A 42 -10.85 -22.85 10.28
C GLY A 42 -11.17 -21.40 9.90
N MET A 43 -12.37 -21.14 9.36
CA MET A 43 -12.83 -19.80 9.04
C MET A 43 -13.09 -18.97 10.31
N VAL A 44 -13.73 -19.56 11.32
CA VAL A 44 -13.93 -18.91 12.63
C VAL A 44 -12.58 -18.53 13.24
N SER A 45 -11.62 -19.45 13.22
CA SER A 45 -10.26 -19.21 13.73
C SER A 45 -9.55 -18.08 12.97
N LEU A 46 -9.65 -18.06 11.65
CA LEU A 46 -9.06 -17.01 10.81
C LEU A 46 -9.65 -15.63 11.13
N LEU A 47 -10.98 -15.51 11.11
CA LEU A 47 -11.68 -14.25 11.35
C LEU A 47 -11.44 -13.73 12.77
N THR A 48 -11.44 -14.63 13.77
CA THR A 48 -11.12 -14.27 15.16
C THR A 48 -9.74 -13.66 15.28
N ARG A 49 -8.73 -14.24 14.61
CA ARG A 49 -7.35 -13.72 14.62
C ARG A 49 -7.23 -12.39 13.87
N LEU A 50 -7.94 -12.22 12.76
CA LEU A 50 -7.96 -10.95 12.03
C LEU A 50 -8.58 -9.83 12.87
N LEU A 51 -9.70 -10.09 13.55
CA LEU A 51 -10.37 -9.13 14.43
C LEU A 51 -9.51 -8.80 15.66
N ALA A 52 -8.91 -9.79 16.30
CA ALA A 52 -8.01 -9.57 17.43
C ALA A 52 -6.78 -8.73 17.04
N ASN A 53 -6.19 -8.99 15.86
CA ASN A 53 -5.07 -8.18 15.36
C ASN A 53 -5.54 -6.76 14.98
N ASN A 54 -6.77 -6.60 14.47
CA ASN A 54 -7.32 -5.29 14.16
C ASN A 54 -7.61 -4.47 15.43
N ILE A 55 -8.01 -5.10 16.52
CA ILE A 55 -8.12 -4.47 17.84
C ILE A 55 -6.79 -3.86 18.28
N SER A 56 -5.66 -4.56 18.09
CA SER A 56 -4.33 -3.97 18.36
C SER A 56 -4.05 -2.73 17.51
N GLN A 57 -4.60 -2.65 16.29
CA GLN A 57 -4.50 -1.46 15.46
C GLN A 57 -5.38 -0.31 15.99
N ILE A 58 -6.56 -0.60 16.55
CA ILE A 58 -7.42 0.39 17.22
C ILE A 58 -6.68 0.98 18.42
N ASP A 59 -6.10 0.13 19.27
CA ASP A 59 -5.28 0.56 20.41
C ASP A 59 -4.12 1.43 19.96
N TYR A 60 -3.36 1.00 18.97
CA TYR A 60 -2.22 1.76 18.44
C TYR A 60 -2.58 3.20 18.05
N VAL A 61 -3.70 3.38 17.33
CA VAL A 61 -4.17 4.71 16.91
C VAL A 61 -4.66 5.51 18.11
N SER A 62 -5.46 4.88 18.97
CA SER A 62 -6.02 5.52 20.17
C SER A 62 -4.93 6.00 21.14
N GLU A 63 -3.91 5.18 21.39
CA GLU A 63 -2.77 5.52 22.23
C GLU A 63 -1.94 6.68 21.65
N LEU A 64 -1.71 6.67 20.34
CA LEU A 64 -0.88 7.67 19.67
C LEU A 64 -1.58 9.04 19.54
N HIS A 65 -2.90 9.04 19.28
CA HIS A 65 -3.65 10.25 18.94
C HIS A 65 -4.69 10.66 19.99
N GLY A 66 -4.89 9.87 21.05
CA GLY A 66 -5.94 10.10 22.04
C GLY A 66 -7.36 9.90 21.47
N GLY A 67 -7.50 9.09 20.43
CA GLY A 67 -8.72 8.94 19.64
C GLY A 67 -8.43 8.53 18.19
N PRO A 68 -9.34 8.79 17.24
CA PRO A 68 -9.09 8.50 15.83
C PRO A 68 -7.97 9.39 15.26
N TYR A 69 -7.48 9.03 14.08
CA TYR A 69 -6.53 9.87 13.35
C TYR A 69 -7.06 11.31 13.19
N PRO A 70 -6.21 12.34 13.40
CA PRO A 70 -6.61 13.73 13.21
C PRO A 70 -6.79 14.10 11.73
N ASP A 71 -6.21 13.31 10.81
CA ASP A 71 -6.30 13.48 9.37
C ASP A 71 -7.34 12.52 8.75
N ALA A 72 -8.41 13.09 8.21
CA ALA A 72 -9.52 12.33 7.62
C ALA A 72 -9.36 12.10 6.10
N GLY A 73 -8.16 12.27 5.53
CA GLY A 73 -7.98 12.29 4.08
C GLY A 73 -6.65 11.73 3.58
N HIS A 74 -6.41 11.97 2.29
CA HIS A 74 -5.17 11.65 1.59
C HIS A 74 -4.01 12.47 2.14
N ALA A 75 -2.88 11.82 2.40
CA ALA A 75 -1.64 12.43 2.85
C ALA A 75 -0.41 11.65 2.36
N GLU A 76 -0.59 10.90 1.26
CA GLU A 76 0.41 10.05 0.63
C GLU A 76 1.64 10.86 0.21
N ARG A 77 2.81 10.24 0.30
CA ARG A 77 4.10 10.88 0.00
C ARG A 77 4.60 10.57 -1.40
N PHE A 78 4.21 9.45 -1.97
CA PHE A 78 4.49 9.09 -3.35
C PHE A 78 3.46 8.14 -3.94
N ILE A 79 3.44 8.06 -5.27
CA ILE A 79 2.68 7.07 -6.01
C ILE A 79 3.57 5.85 -6.24
N GLY A 80 3.11 4.67 -5.82
CA GLY A 80 3.73 3.38 -6.13
C GLY A 80 3.09 2.74 -7.35
N VAL A 81 3.90 2.29 -8.31
CA VAL A 81 3.44 1.69 -9.57
C VAL A 81 4.12 0.33 -9.77
N GLY A 82 3.36 -0.67 -10.22
CA GLY A 82 3.86 -2.02 -10.50
C GLY A 82 3.54 -2.99 -9.36
N ILE A 83 4.56 -3.59 -8.75
CA ILE A 83 4.41 -4.48 -7.58
C ILE A 83 4.58 -3.72 -6.26
N GLY A 84 3.78 -4.07 -5.25
CA GLY A 84 3.77 -3.41 -3.94
C GLY A 84 5.08 -3.49 -3.18
N PHE A 85 5.28 -2.55 -2.24
CA PHE A 85 6.47 -2.46 -1.41
C PHE A 85 6.33 -3.28 -0.13
N LYS A 86 6.79 -4.54 -0.16
CA LYS A 86 6.74 -5.41 1.03
C LYS A 86 7.41 -4.81 2.27
N GLU A 87 8.36 -3.90 2.07
CA GLU A 87 9.13 -3.28 3.15
C GLU A 87 8.40 -2.13 3.85
N VAL A 88 7.47 -1.45 3.16
CA VAL A 88 6.82 -0.22 3.65
C VAL A 88 5.33 -0.22 3.34
N HIS A 89 4.53 -0.80 4.23
CA HIS A 89 3.07 -0.71 4.21
C HIS A 89 2.59 0.13 5.40
N LEU A 90 2.67 1.47 5.25
CA LEU A 90 2.23 2.43 6.26
C LEU A 90 1.01 3.21 5.74
N ARG A 91 0.06 3.49 6.64
CA ARG A 91 -1.09 4.34 6.33
C ARG A 91 -0.62 5.70 5.81
N ASN A 92 -1.21 6.17 4.72
CA ASN A 92 -0.91 7.46 4.09
C ASN A 92 0.57 7.65 3.71
N LEU A 93 1.32 6.58 3.47
CA LEU A 93 2.67 6.70 2.90
C LEU A 93 2.63 6.67 1.36
N THR A 94 1.87 5.73 0.79
CA THR A 94 1.92 5.43 -0.63
C THR A 94 0.51 5.29 -1.20
N TYR A 95 0.23 6.00 -2.28
CA TYR A 95 -0.92 5.66 -3.13
C TYR A 95 -0.46 4.58 -4.10
N PHE A 96 -1.06 3.40 -4.05
CA PHE A 96 -0.58 2.25 -4.81
C PHE A 96 -1.50 1.93 -6.00
N ALA A 97 -0.97 2.03 -7.21
CA ALA A 97 -1.62 1.62 -8.45
C ALA A 97 -1.01 0.29 -8.93
N HIS A 98 -1.72 -0.82 -8.67
CA HIS A 98 -1.29 -2.13 -9.12
C HIS A 98 -1.47 -2.24 -10.62
N LEU A 99 -0.38 -2.46 -11.36
CA LEU A 99 -0.46 -2.59 -12.82
C LEU A 99 0.61 -3.51 -13.39
N ASP A 100 0.20 -4.39 -14.29
CA ASP A 100 1.10 -5.18 -15.14
C ASP A 100 1.50 -4.39 -16.40
N THR A 101 0.62 -3.50 -16.86
CA THR A 101 0.83 -2.54 -17.95
C THR A 101 0.16 -1.20 -17.63
N VAL A 102 0.70 -0.08 -18.13
CA VAL A 102 0.10 1.24 -17.87
C VAL A 102 -1.26 1.37 -18.54
N GLU A 103 -1.48 0.72 -19.66
CA GLU A 103 -2.74 0.72 -20.40
C GLU A 103 -3.88 0.10 -19.57
N GLU A 104 -3.59 -0.94 -18.80
CA GLU A 104 -4.56 -1.60 -17.90
C GLU A 104 -4.73 -0.86 -16.57
N GLY A 105 -3.66 -0.23 -16.06
CA GLY A 105 -3.66 0.52 -14.79
C GLY A 105 -3.88 2.03 -14.92
N ALA A 106 -4.15 2.55 -16.11
CA ALA A 106 -4.28 3.98 -16.37
C ALA A 106 -5.34 4.67 -15.49
N PRO A 107 -6.54 4.08 -15.26
CA PRO A 107 -7.54 4.70 -14.41
C PRO A 107 -7.08 4.87 -12.96
N ASP A 108 -6.36 3.89 -12.40
CA ASP A 108 -5.84 3.97 -11.03
C ASP A 108 -4.75 5.04 -10.93
N LEU A 109 -3.87 5.10 -11.93
CA LEU A 109 -2.83 6.12 -11.96
C LEU A 109 -3.41 7.54 -12.11
N ASP A 110 -4.48 7.72 -12.89
CA ASP A 110 -5.16 9.01 -13.02
C ASP A 110 -5.73 9.51 -11.67
N VAL A 111 -6.27 8.59 -10.87
CA VAL A 111 -6.76 8.90 -9.51
C VAL A 111 -5.60 9.31 -8.62
N GLY A 112 -4.48 8.58 -8.66
CA GLY A 112 -3.25 8.95 -7.94
C GLY A 112 -2.76 10.34 -8.32
N VAL A 113 -2.63 10.62 -9.63
CA VAL A 113 -2.21 11.94 -10.12
C VAL A 113 -3.20 13.03 -9.69
N LYS A 114 -4.51 12.76 -9.69
CA LYS A 114 -5.51 13.72 -9.19
C LYS A 114 -5.34 14.03 -7.70
N ILE A 115 -5.07 13.02 -6.87
CA ILE A 115 -4.78 13.22 -5.44
C ILE A 115 -3.53 14.09 -5.28
N PHE A 116 -2.44 13.75 -5.97
CA PHE A 116 -1.18 14.46 -5.88
C PHE A 116 -1.19 15.85 -6.53
N LYS A 117 -2.11 16.12 -7.47
CA LYS A 117 -2.37 17.51 -7.88
C LYS A 117 -2.82 18.35 -6.70
N GLY A 118 -3.69 17.80 -5.85
CA GLY A 118 -4.15 18.45 -4.63
C GLY A 118 -3.07 18.55 -3.54
N LEU A 119 -2.31 17.46 -3.31
CA LEU A 119 -1.32 17.40 -2.24
C LEU A 119 0.00 18.10 -2.55
N ASN A 120 0.46 18.05 -3.81
CA ASN A 120 1.80 18.50 -4.19
C ASN A 120 1.73 19.67 -5.17
N VAL A 121 1.08 19.48 -6.34
CA VAL A 121 1.14 20.48 -7.42
C VAL A 121 0.52 21.82 -7.01
N LEU A 122 -0.56 21.82 -6.23
CA LEU A 122 -1.15 23.05 -5.67
C LEU A 122 -0.19 23.85 -4.76
N HIS A 123 0.87 23.21 -4.29
CA HIS A 123 1.90 23.77 -3.42
C HIS A 123 3.27 23.88 -4.10
N ASP A 124 3.30 23.85 -5.44
CA ASP A 124 4.53 23.91 -6.26
C ASP A 124 5.52 22.78 -5.96
N LEU A 125 5.03 21.62 -5.51
CA LEU A 125 5.82 20.41 -5.31
C LEU A 125 5.56 19.41 -6.44
N PRO A 126 6.59 18.69 -6.92
CA PRO A 126 6.42 17.65 -7.92
C PRO A 126 5.72 16.43 -7.31
N ILE A 127 5.14 15.61 -8.17
CA ILE A 127 4.54 14.31 -7.87
C ILE A 127 5.64 13.24 -7.99
N PRO A 128 6.06 12.61 -6.88
CA PRO A 128 7.03 11.52 -6.94
C PRO A 128 6.32 10.20 -7.26
N VAL A 129 6.84 9.49 -8.26
CA VAL A 129 6.34 8.18 -8.71
C VAL A 129 7.46 7.15 -8.59
N VAL A 130 7.24 6.09 -7.84
CA VAL A 130 8.18 4.96 -7.72
C VAL A 130 7.63 3.79 -8.50
N ILE A 131 8.34 3.40 -9.56
CA ILE A 131 8.02 2.27 -10.42
C ILE A 131 8.82 1.07 -9.90
N ARG A 132 8.14 -0.02 -9.56
CA ARG A 132 8.78 -1.20 -8.98
C ARG A 132 8.37 -2.48 -9.67
N PHE A 133 9.36 -3.30 -10.00
CA PHE A 133 9.18 -4.68 -10.46
C PHE A 133 10.06 -5.66 -9.70
N ASP A 134 9.51 -6.81 -9.33
CA ASP A 134 10.26 -7.90 -8.71
C ASP A 134 10.62 -8.94 -9.79
N TYR A 135 11.83 -9.49 -9.73
CA TYR A 135 12.28 -10.60 -10.56
C TYR A 135 12.80 -11.75 -9.69
N SER A 136 13.09 -12.90 -10.31
CA SER A 136 13.73 -14.04 -9.63
C SER A 136 15.03 -14.37 -10.34
N SER A 137 16.17 -14.26 -9.66
CA SER A 137 17.48 -14.63 -10.22
C SER A 137 17.59 -16.09 -10.66
N SER A 138 16.70 -16.96 -10.18
CA SER A 138 16.60 -18.36 -10.62
C SER A 138 16.14 -18.51 -12.08
N VAL A 139 15.64 -17.44 -12.72
CA VAL A 139 15.14 -17.46 -14.10
C VAL A 139 16.08 -16.64 -14.99
N PRO A 140 16.76 -17.27 -15.98
CA PRO A 140 17.62 -16.55 -16.92
C PRO A 140 16.91 -15.38 -17.63
N GLY A 141 17.58 -14.24 -17.71
CA GLY A 141 17.07 -13.03 -18.35
C GLY A 141 15.96 -12.30 -17.57
N ALA A 142 15.59 -12.74 -16.37
CA ALA A 142 14.47 -12.15 -15.63
C ALA A 142 14.78 -10.73 -15.12
N ARG A 143 16.05 -10.46 -14.78
CA ARG A 143 16.49 -9.13 -14.37
C ARG A 143 16.33 -8.14 -15.51
N GLU A 144 16.81 -8.48 -16.71
CA GLU A 144 16.73 -7.64 -17.89
C GLU A 144 15.28 -7.37 -18.30
N ARG A 145 14.42 -8.39 -18.21
CA ARG A 145 12.97 -8.20 -18.44
C ARG A 145 12.34 -7.23 -17.45
N ALA A 146 12.65 -7.33 -16.15
CA ALA A 146 12.13 -6.41 -15.15
C ALA A 146 12.58 -4.95 -15.38
N ILE A 147 13.83 -4.74 -15.83
CA ILE A 147 14.30 -3.41 -16.21
C ILE A 147 13.53 -2.87 -17.41
N LEU A 148 13.33 -3.70 -18.45
CA LEU A 148 12.56 -3.31 -19.63
C LEU A 148 11.09 -3.00 -19.28
N ASP A 149 10.50 -3.74 -18.34
CA ASP A 149 9.15 -3.46 -17.85
C ASP A 149 9.08 -2.12 -17.10
N CYS A 150 10.05 -1.83 -16.21
CA CYS A 150 10.16 -0.51 -15.58
C CYS A 150 10.23 0.61 -16.62
N GLN A 151 11.08 0.47 -17.64
CA GLN A 151 11.27 1.47 -18.69
C GLN A 151 10.03 1.67 -19.56
N ARG A 152 9.31 0.58 -19.85
CA ARG A 152 8.04 0.62 -20.60
C ARG A 152 6.98 1.38 -19.82
N VAL A 153 6.85 1.12 -18.53
CA VAL A 153 5.93 1.85 -17.63
C VAL A 153 6.33 3.32 -17.54
N ASP A 154 7.60 3.61 -17.34
CA ASP A 154 8.13 4.98 -17.28
C ASP A 154 7.82 5.78 -18.55
N SER A 155 8.07 5.18 -19.72
CA SER A 155 7.77 5.80 -21.01
C SER A 155 6.26 6.05 -21.19
N ALA A 156 5.42 5.12 -20.74
CA ALA A 156 3.97 5.28 -20.83
C ALA A 156 3.45 6.38 -19.87
N ILE A 157 4.04 6.52 -18.68
CA ILE A 157 3.78 7.63 -17.75
C ILE A 157 4.19 8.95 -18.38
N ALA A 158 5.40 9.03 -18.95
CA ALA A 158 5.89 10.22 -19.62
C ALA A 158 5.01 10.66 -20.79
N ASN A 159 4.53 9.72 -21.60
CA ASN A 159 3.63 10.00 -22.71
C ASN A 159 2.23 10.44 -22.24
N ARG A 160 1.68 9.78 -21.22
CA ARG A 160 0.33 10.06 -20.72
C ARG A 160 0.23 11.41 -20.02
N TYR A 161 1.26 11.78 -19.26
CA TYR A 161 1.31 13.03 -18.49
C TYR A 161 2.36 14.00 -19.02
N SER A 162 2.48 14.08 -20.35
CA SER A 162 3.49 14.88 -21.05
C SER A 162 3.58 16.32 -20.56
N ASP A 163 2.44 16.95 -20.26
CA ASP A 163 2.40 18.33 -19.78
C ASP A 163 3.04 18.45 -18.40
N LEU A 164 2.66 17.58 -17.46
CA LEU A 164 3.24 17.58 -16.11
C LEU A 164 4.72 17.20 -16.10
N VAL A 165 5.13 16.29 -16.98
CA VAL A 165 6.56 15.95 -17.13
C VAL A 165 7.33 17.11 -17.76
N GLY A 166 6.78 17.75 -18.78
CA GLY A 166 7.37 18.93 -19.42
C GLY A 166 7.55 20.11 -18.46
N ASP A 167 6.61 20.27 -17.52
CA ASP A 167 6.66 21.27 -16.46
C ASP A 167 7.54 20.86 -15.26
N GLY A 168 8.13 19.66 -15.26
CA GLY A 168 8.93 19.15 -14.14
C GLY A 168 8.11 18.81 -12.88
N LEU A 169 6.80 18.58 -13.04
CA LEU A 169 5.86 18.30 -11.96
C LEU A 169 5.63 16.80 -11.72
N ILE A 170 6.20 15.92 -12.52
CA ILE A 170 6.26 14.48 -12.25
C ILE A 170 7.71 14.04 -12.32
N HIS A 171 8.15 13.31 -11.30
CA HIS A 171 9.44 12.62 -11.31
C HIS A 171 9.27 11.14 -11.02
N THR A 172 9.98 10.31 -11.78
CA THR A 172 9.96 8.86 -11.62
C THR A 172 11.28 8.32 -11.04
N CYS A 173 11.17 7.28 -10.23
CA CYS A 173 12.29 6.48 -9.73
C CYS A 173 11.99 5.00 -10.01
N LEU A 174 12.84 4.36 -10.82
CA LEU A 174 12.67 2.99 -11.29
C LEU A 174 13.49 2.07 -10.39
N THR A 175 12.83 1.08 -9.80
CA THR A 175 13.43 0.13 -8.89
C THR A 175 13.12 -1.31 -9.29
N ILE A 176 14.09 -2.21 -9.10
CA ILE A 176 13.88 -3.65 -9.24
C ILE A 176 14.31 -4.38 -7.98
N ARG A 177 13.74 -5.55 -7.73
CA ARG A 177 14.20 -6.41 -6.62
C ARG A 177 14.22 -7.88 -6.99
N ASP A 178 15.29 -8.57 -6.59
CA ASP A 178 15.31 -10.03 -6.64
C ASP A 178 14.51 -10.61 -5.47
N ARG A 179 13.35 -11.20 -5.75
CA ARG A 179 12.51 -11.87 -4.75
C ARG A 179 13.08 -13.20 -4.26
N SER A 180 14.10 -13.72 -4.94
CA SER A 180 14.81 -14.95 -4.53
C SER A 180 15.87 -14.67 -3.47
N GLN A 181 16.13 -13.41 -3.14
CA GLN A 181 17.13 -12.98 -2.16
C GLN A 181 16.53 -12.00 -1.15
N THR A 182 17.25 -11.76 -0.05
CA THR A 182 16.89 -10.75 0.96
C THR A 182 17.47 -9.37 0.65
N SER A 183 18.12 -9.22 -0.50
CA SER A 183 18.74 -7.98 -0.94
C SER A 183 17.72 -6.85 -1.07
N PRO A 184 18.11 -5.59 -0.73
CA PRO A 184 17.29 -4.42 -0.98
C PRO A 184 16.95 -4.25 -2.47
N ALA A 185 15.94 -3.42 -2.75
CA ALA A 185 15.66 -3.00 -4.11
C ALA A 185 16.83 -2.17 -4.68
N GLU A 186 17.11 -2.35 -5.97
CA GLU A 186 18.10 -1.64 -6.76
C GLU A 186 17.43 -0.52 -7.54
N VAL A 187 18.00 0.69 -7.55
CA VAL A 187 17.58 1.78 -8.44
C VAL A 187 18.23 1.58 -9.81
N VAL A 188 17.41 1.50 -10.86
CA VAL A 188 17.86 1.24 -12.24
C VAL A 188 17.58 2.40 -13.20
N GLY A 189 16.91 3.45 -12.73
CA GLY A 189 16.63 4.65 -13.50
C GLY A 189 15.93 5.71 -12.66
N SER A 190 16.02 6.97 -13.07
CA SER A 190 15.37 8.10 -12.41
C SER A 190 15.31 9.27 -13.39
N THR A 191 14.25 10.08 -13.30
CA THR A 191 14.18 11.38 -14.01
C THR A 191 14.97 12.48 -13.32
N LEU A 192 15.35 12.26 -12.06
CA LEU A 192 16.24 13.15 -11.31
C LEU A 192 17.66 12.58 -11.35
N ASP A 193 18.64 13.47 -11.51
CA ASP A 193 20.04 13.08 -11.34
C ASP A 193 20.25 12.53 -9.92
N PRO A 194 20.97 11.42 -9.75
CA PRO A 194 21.28 10.92 -8.43
C PRO A 194 22.15 11.96 -7.72
N ASP A 195 21.63 12.56 -6.66
CA ASP A 195 22.46 13.27 -5.69
C ASP A 195 23.32 12.20 -5.01
N VAL A 196 24.54 12.02 -5.52
CA VAL A 196 25.59 11.27 -4.83
C VAL A 196 26.01 12.15 -3.65
N GLN A 197 25.21 12.15 -2.58
CA GLN A 197 25.67 12.70 -1.31
C GLN A 197 26.83 11.84 -0.84
N GLU A 198 28.04 12.40 -0.92
CA GLU A 198 29.22 11.89 -0.24
C GLU A 198 28.84 11.63 1.22
N ALA A 199 29.06 10.40 1.67
CA ALA A 199 28.86 10.03 3.07
C ALA A 199 29.72 10.94 3.95
N HIS A 200 29.08 11.75 4.80
CA HIS A 200 29.72 12.41 5.95
C HIS A 200 29.71 11.49 7.17
#